data_AF-A0A975DJI3-F1
#
_entry.id   AF-A0A975DJI3-F1
#
_cell.length_a   1.000
_cell.length_b   1.000
_cell.length_c   1.000
_cell.angle_alpha   90.00
_cell.angle_beta   90.00
_cell.angle_gamma   90.00
#
_symmetry.space_group_name_H-M   'P 1'
#
loop_
_entity.id
_entity.type
_entity.pdbx_description
1 polymer ?
#
loop_
_entity_poly.entity_id
_entity_poly.type
_entity_poly.pdbx_seq_one_letter_code
_entity_poly.pdbx_strand_id
1 'polypeptide(L)'
;MILKGAELSMQYREVDGDNESYSESSMNYISSIHFSGSSGKSTVKCIAFLNEVMSQQIEGLTYRSYYFDRVQSFKRSLSRWLALRLYQVFRYAATGKTYHFMLVNMSIKFGSITSEEEVADRLTAIRRDMTQTMKDFIESDIIENYTIENVKDKDGVIVDYKYEIHPTERFCEEVLNLNKQHRTRIAKATAALEELTLDEDSEKL
;
A
#
# COMPACT_ATOMS: atom_id res chain seq x y z
N MET A 1 -12.07 -15.88 0.59
CA MET A 1 -11.63 -15.35 -0.72
C MET A 1 -11.14 -13.94 -0.46
N ILE A 2 -9.82 -13.70 -0.53
CA ILE A 2 -9.16 -12.50 0.05
C ILE A 2 -9.66 -11.17 -0.55
N LEU A 3 -10.29 -11.19 -1.73
CA LEU A 3 -10.79 -9.98 -2.41
C LEU A 3 -12.33 -9.86 -2.42
N LYS A 4 -13.07 -10.83 -1.89
CA LYS A 4 -14.53 -10.76 -1.82
C LYS A 4 -14.91 -9.92 -0.60
N GLY A 5 -15.25 -8.64 -0.82
CA GLY A 5 -15.50 -7.64 0.22
C GLY A 5 -14.43 -6.54 0.32
N ALA A 6 -13.46 -6.51 -0.59
CA ALA A 6 -12.57 -5.36 -0.71
C ALA A 6 -13.28 -4.28 -1.54
N GLU A 7 -13.56 -3.15 -0.91
CA GLU A 7 -14.29 -2.03 -1.50
C GLU A 7 -13.39 -0.80 -1.67
N LEU A 8 -13.63 -0.07 -2.75
CA LEU A 8 -13.11 1.24 -3.03
C LEU A 8 -14.19 2.25 -2.60
N SER A 9 -13.88 3.05 -1.59
CA SER A 9 -14.69 4.20 -1.21
C SER A 9 -14.14 5.46 -1.88
N MET A 10 -15.04 6.24 -2.47
CA MET A 10 -14.78 7.55 -3.04
C MET A 10 -15.64 8.57 -2.31
N GLN A 11 -14.99 9.45 -1.56
CA GLN A 11 -15.63 10.62 -0.96
C GLN A 11 -15.52 11.79 -1.92
N TYR A 12 -16.64 12.43 -2.21
CA TYR A 12 -16.68 13.62 -3.04
C TYR A 12 -17.49 14.72 -2.36
N ARG A 13 -17.04 15.95 -2.58
CA ARG A 13 -17.66 17.15 -2.06
C ARG A 13 -18.54 17.75 -3.15
N GLU A 14 -19.82 17.85 -2.90
CA GLU A 14 -20.75 18.61 -3.73
C GLU A 14 -20.88 20.01 -3.13
N VAL A 15 -20.72 21.03 -3.97
CA VAL A 15 -20.88 22.43 -3.57
C VAL A 15 -22.05 23.00 -4.36
N ASP A 16 -23.14 23.34 -3.67
CA ASP A 16 -24.30 24.01 -4.23
C ASP A 16 -24.47 25.38 -3.57
N GLY A 17 -23.95 26.42 -4.22
CA GLY A 17 -23.89 27.76 -3.66
C GLY A 17 -23.02 27.82 -2.40
N ASP A 18 -23.62 28.20 -1.27
CA ASP A 18 -22.98 28.27 0.07
C ASP A 18 -23.07 26.95 0.85
N ASN A 19 -23.76 25.92 0.32
CA ASN A 19 -23.91 24.64 0.98
C ASN A 19 -22.86 23.64 0.45
N GLU A 20 -22.04 23.11 1.34
CA GLU A 20 -21.18 21.96 1.07
C GLU A 20 -21.82 20.69 1.62
N SER A 21 -21.97 19.66 0.79
CA SER A 21 -22.34 18.30 1.20
C SER A 21 -21.24 17.31 0.84
N TYR A 22 -21.09 16.28 1.67
CA TYR A 22 -20.12 15.20 1.47
C TYR A 22 -20.90 13.91 1.20
N SER A 23 -20.61 13.29 0.06
CA SER A 23 -21.22 12.04 -0.37
C SER A 23 -20.13 10.98 -0.53
N GLU A 24 -20.46 9.74 -0.20
CA GLU A 24 -19.55 8.59 -0.29
C GLU A 24 -20.15 7.54 -1.23
N SER A 25 -19.37 7.13 -2.22
CA SER A 25 -19.70 6.02 -3.12
C SER A 25 -18.76 4.86 -2.85
N SER A 26 -19.31 3.67 -2.58
CA SER A 26 -18.54 2.43 -2.41
C SER A 26 -18.73 1.50 -3.60
N MET A 27 -17.65 0.93 -4.11
CA MET A 27 -17.66 -0.05 -5.20
C MET A 27 -16.66 -1.18 -4.96
N ASN A 28 -16.95 -2.40 -5.44
CA ASN A 28 -15.98 -3.49 -5.34
C ASN A 28 -14.80 -3.28 -6.30
N TYR A 29 -13.58 -3.67 -5.89
CA TYR A 29 -12.40 -3.68 -6.78
C TYR A 29 -12.55 -4.66 -7.94
N ILE A 30 -13.34 -5.72 -7.75
CA ILE A 30 -13.60 -6.78 -8.72
C ILE A 30 -15.08 -6.74 -9.08
N SER A 31 -15.38 -6.54 -10.37
CA SER A 31 -16.74 -6.52 -10.88
C SER A 31 -17.32 -7.92 -10.99
N SER A 32 -16.54 -8.90 -11.44
CA SER A 32 -16.95 -10.31 -11.48
C SER A 32 -15.77 -11.28 -11.46
N ILE A 33 -16.01 -12.53 -11.03
CA ILE A 33 -15.02 -13.62 -11.07
C ILE A 33 -15.69 -14.88 -11.59
N HIS A 34 -15.11 -15.47 -12.64
CA HIS A 34 -15.56 -16.71 -13.25
C HIS A 34 -14.53 -17.81 -12.99
N PHE A 35 -14.98 -18.92 -12.41
CA PHE A 35 -14.14 -20.09 -12.16
C PHE A 35 -14.32 -21.11 -13.28
N SER A 36 -13.21 -21.72 -13.73
CA SER A 36 -13.23 -22.84 -14.68
C SER A 36 -13.85 -24.13 -14.11
N GLY A 37 -14.14 -24.17 -12.80
CA GLY A 37 -14.75 -25.30 -12.10
C GLY A 37 -15.35 -24.89 -10.76
N SER A 38 -15.59 -25.87 -9.87
CA SER A 38 -16.15 -25.60 -8.53
C SER A 38 -15.23 -24.68 -7.71
N SER A 39 -15.75 -23.53 -7.27
CA SER A 39 -15.06 -22.58 -6.40
C SER A 39 -14.47 -23.26 -5.16
N GLY A 40 -13.23 -22.92 -4.78
CA GLY A 40 -12.61 -23.35 -3.52
C GLY A 40 -11.53 -24.43 -3.61
N LYS A 41 -11.22 -24.99 -4.79
CA LYS A 41 -10.05 -25.87 -4.98
C LYS A 41 -8.84 -25.05 -5.46
N SER A 42 -7.66 -25.26 -4.85
CA SER A 42 -6.46 -24.42 -5.05
C SER A 42 -5.90 -24.38 -6.47
N THR A 43 -6.29 -25.32 -7.33
CA THR A 43 -5.83 -25.45 -8.72
C THR A 43 -6.82 -24.93 -9.75
N VAL A 44 -7.97 -24.38 -9.33
CA VAL A 44 -8.99 -23.91 -10.26
C VAL A 44 -8.59 -22.55 -10.81
N LYS A 45 -8.39 -22.48 -12.12
CA LYS A 45 -8.16 -21.22 -12.83
C LYS A 45 -9.42 -20.35 -12.73
N CYS A 46 -9.23 -19.06 -12.53
CA CYS A 46 -10.31 -18.08 -12.57
C CYS A 46 -9.96 -16.92 -13.50
N ILE A 47 -11.00 -16.30 -14.03
CA ILE A 47 -10.95 -15.05 -14.77
C ILE A 47 -11.60 -14.01 -13.86
N ALA A 48 -10.86 -12.95 -13.53
CA ALA A 48 -11.36 -11.85 -12.73
C ALA A 48 -11.47 -10.60 -13.61
N PHE A 49 -12.63 -9.95 -13.55
CA PHE A 49 -12.86 -8.66 -14.19
C PHE A 49 -12.68 -7.58 -13.13
N LEU A 50 -11.77 -6.65 -13.39
CA LEU A 50 -11.58 -5.49 -12.53
C LEU A 50 -12.70 -4.49 -12.77
N ASN A 51 -12.97 -3.64 -11.79
CA ASN A 51 -13.82 -2.48 -12.05
C ASN A 51 -13.07 -1.47 -12.94
N GLU A 52 -13.84 -0.60 -13.60
CA GLU A 52 -13.31 0.38 -14.56
C GLU A 52 -12.25 1.30 -13.94
N VAL A 53 -12.49 1.75 -12.70
CA VAL A 53 -11.54 2.61 -11.99
C VAL A 53 -10.17 1.95 -11.82
N MET A 54 -10.14 0.65 -11.48
CA MET A 54 -8.88 -0.08 -11.34
C MET A 54 -8.22 -0.35 -12.69
N SER A 55 -9.00 -0.64 -13.73
CA SER A 55 -8.48 -0.78 -15.09
C SER A 55 -7.77 0.50 -15.52
N GLN A 56 -8.40 1.66 -15.33
CA GLN A 56 -7.82 2.97 -15.64
C GLN A 56 -6.55 3.26 -14.83
N GLN A 57 -6.51 2.86 -13.54
CA GLN A 57 -5.30 3.02 -12.72
C GLN A 57 -4.12 2.17 -13.23
N ILE A 58 -4.41 0.96 -13.72
CA ILE A 58 -3.40 0.06 -14.27
C ILE A 58 -2.91 0.58 -15.62
N GLU A 59 -3.84 0.91 -16.52
CA GLU A 59 -3.56 1.43 -17.87
C GLU A 59 -2.85 2.79 -17.82
N GLY A 60 -3.31 3.69 -16.94
CA GLY A 60 -2.72 5.00 -16.70
C GLY A 60 -1.41 4.96 -15.91
N LEU A 61 -0.90 3.77 -15.55
CA LEU A 61 0.32 3.60 -14.77
C LEU A 61 0.33 4.43 -13.47
N THR A 62 -0.81 4.60 -12.79
CA THR A 62 -0.88 5.39 -11.54
C THR A 62 -0.48 4.58 -10.30
N TYR A 63 -0.14 3.30 -10.49
CA TYR A 63 0.25 2.39 -9.43
C TYR A 63 1.73 2.54 -9.02
N ARG A 64 2.05 2.09 -7.80
CA ARG A 64 3.43 1.97 -7.35
C ARG A 64 3.94 0.55 -7.47
N SER A 65 5.14 0.42 -8.03
CA SER A 65 5.81 -0.87 -8.17
C SER A 65 6.47 -1.29 -6.86
N TYR A 66 6.53 -2.59 -6.61
CA TYR A 66 7.23 -3.22 -5.49
C TYR A 66 7.69 -4.61 -5.92
N TYR A 67 8.64 -5.21 -5.19
CA TYR A 67 9.07 -6.58 -5.47
C TYR A 67 8.11 -7.60 -4.83
N PHE A 68 7.28 -8.21 -5.68
CA PHE A 68 6.23 -9.13 -5.26
C PHE A 68 6.78 -10.32 -4.47
N ASP A 69 7.76 -11.05 -5.02
CA ASP A 69 8.32 -12.25 -4.39
C ASP A 69 8.92 -11.95 -3.02
N ARG A 70 9.58 -10.80 -2.90
CA ARG A 70 10.15 -10.35 -1.63
C ARG A 70 9.07 -10.10 -0.59
N VAL A 71 8.02 -9.36 -0.95
CA VAL A 71 6.89 -9.10 -0.03
C VAL A 71 6.15 -10.39 0.30
N GLN A 72 5.90 -11.28 -0.66
CA GLN A 72 5.16 -12.53 -0.41
C GLN A 72 5.95 -13.58 0.38
N SER A 73 7.29 -13.46 0.43
CA SER A 73 8.13 -14.37 1.22
C SER A 73 7.85 -14.30 2.72
N PHE A 74 7.32 -13.17 3.22
CA PHE A 74 6.97 -13.06 4.63
C PHE A 74 5.80 -13.95 4.99
N LYS A 75 5.95 -14.74 6.04
CA LYS A 75 4.89 -15.62 6.56
C LYS A 75 3.75 -14.83 7.22
N ARG A 76 4.08 -13.77 7.96
CA ARG A 76 3.13 -12.95 8.73
C ARG A 76 2.45 -11.91 7.86
N SER A 77 1.15 -11.73 8.06
CA SER A 77 0.33 -10.74 7.34
C SER A 77 0.77 -9.31 7.59
N LEU A 78 1.10 -8.96 8.84
CA LEU A 78 1.60 -7.63 9.20
C LEU A 78 2.90 -7.30 8.47
N SER A 79 3.86 -8.23 8.42
CA SER A 79 5.11 -8.06 7.68
C SER A 79 4.87 -7.85 6.18
N ARG A 80 3.98 -8.63 5.55
CA ARG A 80 3.60 -8.41 4.14
C ARG A 80 3.00 -7.02 3.90
N TRP A 81 2.04 -6.64 4.73
CA TRP A 81 1.32 -5.38 4.59
C TRP A 81 2.24 -4.18 4.82
N LEU A 82 3.06 -4.21 5.87
CA LEU A 82 3.96 -3.11 6.19
C LEU A 82 5.11 -3.02 5.18
N ALA A 83 5.62 -4.15 4.64
CA ALA A 83 6.62 -4.11 3.58
C ALA A 83 6.08 -3.41 2.32
N LEU A 84 4.85 -3.74 1.89
CA LEU A 84 4.18 -3.05 0.80
C LEU A 84 4.06 -1.53 1.09
N ARG A 85 3.70 -1.17 2.31
CA ARG A 85 3.62 0.23 2.74
C ARG A 85 4.99 0.93 2.70
N LEU A 86 6.08 0.27 3.09
CA LEU A 86 7.42 0.84 3.02
C LEU A 86 7.83 1.15 1.56
N TYR A 87 7.54 0.26 0.61
CA TYR A 87 7.74 0.54 -0.82
C TYR A 87 6.96 1.77 -1.30
N GLN A 88 5.79 2.05 -0.71
CA GLN A 88 4.99 3.22 -1.04
C GLN A 88 5.51 4.51 -0.37
N VAL A 89 6.05 4.43 0.85
CA VAL A 89 6.45 5.63 1.60
C VAL A 89 7.87 6.09 1.26
N PHE A 90 8.80 5.18 0.98
CA PHE A 90 10.20 5.52 0.65
C PHE A 90 10.38 6.05 -0.79
N ARG A 91 9.55 7.01 -1.23
CA ARG A 91 9.53 7.56 -2.60
C ARG A 91 10.89 8.09 -3.07
N TYR A 92 11.63 8.75 -2.18
CA TYR A 92 12.94 9.32 -2.44
C TYR A 92 13.98 8.62 -1.57
N ALA A 93 14.03 7.29 -1.66
CA ALA A 93 14.96 6.50 -0.87
C ALA A 93 16.39 7.03 -1.11
N ALA A 94 16.96 7.58 -0.04
CA ALA A 94 18.33 8.06 0.00
C ALA A 94 18.91 7.57 1.33
N THR A 95 20.16 7.12 1.29
CA THR A 95 20.90 6.66 2.47
C THR A 95 20.86 7.75 3.54
N GLY A 96 20.35 7.41 4.73
CA GLY A 96 20.16 8.34 5.85
C GLY A 96 18.77 8.97 5.99
N LYS A 97 17.81 8.68 5.11
CA LYS A 97 16.40 9.04 5.32
C LYS A 97 15.71 7.98 6.18
N THR A 98 15.10 8.41 7.27
CA THR A 98 14.35 7.53 8.18
C THR A 98 12.85 7.69 7.97
N TYR A 99 12.09 6.65 8.33
CA TYR A 99 10.64 6.69 8.34
C TYR A 99 10.14 6.44 9.76
N HIS A 100 9.29 7.33 10.25
CA HIS A 100 8.70 7.18 11.58
C HIS A 100 7.19 6.95 11.50
N PHE A 101 6.68 6.18 12.46
CA PHE A 101 5.25 5.99 12.65
C PHE A 101 4.92 5.64 14.10
N MET A 102 3.66 5.89 14.44
CA MET A 102 3.07 5.51 15.72
C MET A 102 2.50 4.09 15.62
N LEU A 103 2.77 3.25 16.61
CA LEU A 103 2.35 1.85 16.63
C LEU A 103 0.83 1.73 16.56
N VAL A 104 0.11 2.50 17.37
CA VAL A 104 -1.36 2.47 17.41
C VAL A 104 -1.94 2.82 16.04
N ASN A 105 -1.52 3.94 15.45
CA ASN A 105 -1.99 4.38 14.13
C ASN A 105 -1.72 3.31 13.05
N MET A 106 -0.53 2.69 13.09
CA MET A 106 -0.18 1.62 12.16
C MET A 106 -1.04 0.36 12.37
N SER A 107 -1.37 0.05 13.62
CA SER A 107 -2.20 -1.10 14.02
C SER A 107 -3.66 -0.91 13.61
N ILE A 108 -4.19 0.32 13.66
CA ILE A 108 -5.50 0.70 13.12
C ILE A 108 -5.51 0.56 11.60
N LYS A 109 -4.52 1.13 10.92
CA LYS A 109 -4.41 1.05 9.44
C LYS A 109 -4.28 -0.38 8.92
N PHE A 110 -3.62 -1.25 9.69
CA PHE A 110 -3.53 -2.66 9.37
C PHE A 110 -4.84 -3.43 9.65
N GLY A 111 -5.72 -2.87 10.49
CA GLY A 111 -6.98 -3.51 10.91
C GLY A 111 -6.81 -4.49 12.07
N SER A 112 -5.72 -4.39 12.84
CA SER A 112 -5.55 -5.22 14.04
C SER A 112 -6.35 -4.71 15.24
N ILE A 113 -6.64 -3.41 15.28
CA ILE A 113 -7.53 -2.71 16.23
C ILE A 113 -8.38 -1.72 15.44
N THR A 114 -9.54 -1.31 15.96
CA THR A 114 -10.46 -0.41 15.22
C THR A 114 -10.34 1.05 15.62
N SER A 115 -9.93 1.32 16.87
CA SER A 115 -9.81 2.68 17.41
C SER A 115 -8.71 2.77 18.45
N GLU A 116 -8.37 3.99 18.86
CA GLU A 116 -7.41 4.25 19.94
C GLU A 116 -7.92 3.79 21.32
N GLU A 117 -9.24 3.67 21.49
CA GLU A 117 -9.86 3.25 22.76
C GLU A 117 -9.59 1.77 23.07
N GLU A 118 -9.40 0.93 22.04
CA GLU A 118 -9.07 -0.49 22.19
C GLU A 118 -7.60 -0.76 22.57
N VAL A 119 -6.77 0.29 22.64
CA VAL A 119 -5.32 0.15 22.76
C VAL A 119 -4.90 -0.36 24.13
N ALA A 120 -5.50 0.11 25.22
CA ALA A 120 -5.02 -0.16 26.57
C ALA A 120 -4.79 -1.66 26.85
N ASP A 121 -5.76 -2.49 26.48
CA ASP A 121 -5.71 -3.94 26.70
C ASP A 121 -4.85 -4.69 25.67
N ARG A 122 -4.56 -4.04 24.52
CA ARG A 122 -3.94 -4.69 23.36
C ARG A 122 -2.53 -4.20 23.05
N LEU A 123 -2.09 -3.12 23.67
CA LEU A 123 -0.82 -2.43 23.39
C LEU A 123 0.38 -3.38 23.46
N THR A 124 0.42 -4.24 24.48
CA THR A 124 1.47 -5.26 24.64
C THR A 124 1.49 -6.26 23.49
N ALA A 125 0.32 -6.72 23.04
CA ALA A 125 0.20 -7.69 21.96
C ALA A 125 0.59 -7.08 20.61
N ILE A 126 0.08 -5.89 20.28
CA ILE A 126 0.42 -5.22 19.02
C ILE A 126 1.90 -4.82 18.98
N ARG A 127 2.50 -4.46 20.13
CA ARG A 127 3.95 -4.19 20.22
C ARG A 127 4.78 -5.45 19.95
N ARG A 128 4.37 -6.59 20.51
CA ARG A 128 5.02 -7.87 20.25
C ARG A 128 4.98 -8.23 18.77
N ASP A 129 3.83 -8.04 18.12
CA ASP A 129 3.66 -8.37 16.71
C ASP A 129 4.48 -7.42 15.81
N MET A 130 4.55 -6.13 16.15
CA MET A 130 5.43 -5.17 15.47
C MET A 130 6.91 -5.50 15.68
N THR A 131 7.31 -5.93 16.88
CA THR A 131 8.69 -6.36 17.15
C THR A 131 9.09 -7.55 16.28
N GLN A 132 8.20 -8.52 16.09
CA GLN A 132 8.45 -9.63 15.17
C GLN A 132 8.52 -9.17 13.71
N THR A 133 7.73 -8.17 13.33
CA THR A 133 7.77 -7.58 12.00
C THR A 133 9.10 -6.86 11.74
N MET A 134 9.63 -6.13 12.72
CA MET A 134 10.95 -5.49 12.59
C MET A 134 12.07 -6.52 12.44
N LYS A 135 12.00 -7.65 13.18
CA LYS A 135 12.94 -8.77 12.99
C LYS A 135 12.86 -9.34 11.59
N ASP A 136 11.66 -9.60 11.07
CA ASP A 136 11.47 -10.07 9.70
C ASP A 136 12.12 -9.10 8.69
N PHE A 137 12.02 -7.78 8.92
CA PHE A 137 12.61 -6.77 8.03
C PHE A 137 14.13 -6.69 8.10
N ILE A 138 14.72 -6.89 9.28
CA ILE A 138 16.18 -6.97 9.43
C ILE A 138 16.68 -8.25 8.74
N GLU A 139 16.07 -9.40 9.03
CA GLU A 139 16.45 -10.70 8.45
C GLU A 139 16.31 -10.72 6.92
N SER A 140 15.33 -10.01 6.39
CA SER A 140 15.10 -9.90 4.96
C SER A 140 15.85 -8.75 4.29
N ASP A 141 16.69 -8.00 5.01
CA ASP A 141 17.54 -6.91 4.48
C ASP A 141 16.73 -5.70 3.93
N ILE A 142 15.55 -5.43 4.51
CA ILE A 142 14.72 -4.25 4.20
C ILE A 142 15.14 -3.05 5.06
N ILE A 143 15.38 -3.30 6.36
CA ILE A 143 15.80 -2.27 7.31
C ILE A 143 17.11 -2.71 7.97
N GLU A 144 17.99 -1.76 8.22
CA GLU A 144 19.24 -2.01 8.94
C GLU A 144 18.97 -2.15 10.43
N ASN A 145 18.21 -1.20 10.98
CA ASN A 145 17.79 -1.18 12.37
C ASN A 145 16.55 -0.28 12.54
N TYR A 146 16.09 -0.19 13.79
CA TYR A 146 15.00 0.68 14.19
C TYR A 146 15.17 1.14 15.64
N THR A 147 14.62 2.29 15.97
CA THR A 147 14.52 2.78 17.35
C THR A 147 13.07 2.85 17.81
N ILE A 148 12.86 2.83 19.13
CA ILE A 148 11.54 2.91 19.74
C ILE A 148 11.58 3.98 20.84
N GLU A 149 10.66 4.93 20.77
CA GLU A 149 10.41 5.92 21.82
C GLU A 149 9.06 5.62 22.50
N ASN A 150 9.05 5.59 23.83
CA ASN A 150 7.81 5.41 24.59
C ASN A 150 7.02 6.72 24.62
N VAL A 151 5.77 6.68 24.20
CA VAL A 151 4.86 7.81 24.32
C VAL A 151 4.01 7.61 25.57
N LYS A 152 4.07 8.58 26.47
CA LYS A 152 3.41 8.54 27.77
C LYS A 152 2.30 9.59 27.86
N ASP A 153 1.26 9.28 28.60
CA ASP A 153 0.24 10.25 28.99
C ASP A 153 0.72 11.17 30.12
N LYS A 154 -0.19 12.01 30.62
CA LYS A 154 0.07 12.96 31.70
C LYS A 154 0.40 12.29 33.04
N ASP A 155 -0.06 11.06 33.23
CA ASP A 155 0.15 10.25 34.44
C ASP A 155 1.40 9.37 34.33
N GLY A 156 2.11 9.44 33.21
CA GLY A 156 3.35 8.70 32.94
C GLY A 156 3.14 7.26 32.47
N VAL A 157 1.89 6.88 32.16
CA VAL A 157 1.53 5.57 31.62
C VAL A 157 1.85 5.53 30.13
N ILE A 158 2.43 4.43 29.65
CA ILE A 158 2.75 4.27 28.23
C ILE A 158 1.45 4.01 27.45
N VAL A 159 1.15 4.89 26.51
CA VAL A 159 -0.06 4.83 25.67
C VAL A 159 0.24 4.47 24.22
N ASP A 160 1.48 4.68 23.76
CA ASP A 160 1.90 4.33 22.40
C ASP A 160 3.43 4.18 22.31
N TYR A 161 3.91 3.76 21.13
CA TYR A 161 5.32 3.68 20.78
C TYR A 161 5.54 4.34 19.43
N LYS A 162 6.50 5.26 19.36
CA LYS A 162 6.98 5.82 18.11
C LYS A 162 8.15 4.99 17.62
N TYR A 163 8.00 4.42 16.43
CA TYR A 163 9.04 3.69 15.73
C TYR A 163 9.75 4.63 14.77
N GLU A 164 11.07 4.54 14.70
CA GLU A 164 11.87 5.12 13.62
C GLU A 164 12.64 4.00 12.92
N ILE A 165 12.44 3.87 11.61
CA ILE A 165 13.03 2.84 10.76
C ILE A 165 14.16 3.43 9.94
N HIS A 166 15.29 2.71 9.93
CA HIS A 166 16.46 3.00 9.11
C HIS A 166 16.53 1.97 7.98
N PRO A 167 16.24 2.34 6.71
CA PRO A 167 16.28 1.40 5.59
C PRO A 167 17.71 0.97 5.27
N THR A 168 17.88 -0.22 4.69
CA THR A 168 19.18 -0.63 4.14
C THR A 168 19.45 0.09 2.82
N GLU A 169 20.74 0.21 2.46
CA GLU A 169 21.15 0.74 1.15
C GLU A 169 20.54 -0.08 0.01
N ARG A 170 20.58 -1.42 0.11
CA ARG A 170 19.96 -2.31 -0.87
C ARG A 170 18.48 -2.03 -1.06
N PHE A 171 17.70 -1.86 0.02
CA PHE A 171 16.30 -1.52 -0.10
C PHE A 171 16.10 -0.16 -0.78
N CYS A 172 16.96 0.81 -0.50
CA CYS A 172 16.92 2.11 -1.17
C CYS A 172 17.19 1.98 -2.67
N GLU A 173 18.22 1.24 -3.07
CA GLU A 173 18.53 0.95 -4.48
C GLU A 173 17.37 0.27 -5.20
N GLU A 174 16.71 -0.68 -4.53
CA GLU A 174 15.52 -1.33 -5.04
C GLU A 174 14.41 -0.34 -5.38
N VAL A 175 14.09 0.56 -4.45
CA VAL A 175 13.06 1.58 -4.67
C VAL A 175 13.47 2.55 -5.78
N LEU A 176 14.73 2.96 -5.83
CA LEU A 176 15.25 3.83 -6.90
C LEU A 176 15.17 3.17 -8.28
N ASN A 177 15.47 1.87 -8.37
CA ASN A 177 15.35 1.10 -9.61
C ASN A 177 13.87 0.99 -10.04
N LEU A 178 12.96 0.67 -9.12
CA LEU A 178 11.52 0.64 -9.38
C LEU A 178 11.01 1.99 -9.89
N ASN A 179 11.45 3.10 -9.27
CA ASN A 179 11.13 4.45 -9.73
C ASN A 179 11.68 4.74 -11.13
N LYS A 180 12.90 4.30 -11.43
CA LYS A 180 13.51 4.45 -12.77
C LYS A 180 12.71 3.70 -13.82
N GLN A 181 12.38 2.43 -13.57
CA GLN A 181 11.57 1.61 -14.47
C GLN A 181 10.20 2.23 -14.72
N HIS A 182 9.56 2.72 -13.66
CA HIS A 182 8.26 3.38 -13.76
C HIS A 182 8.31 4.62 -14.65
N ARG A 183 9.30 5.50 -14.47
CA ARG A 183 9.51 6.66 -15.35
C ARG A 183 9.73 6.25 -16.81
N THR A 184 10.51 5.19 -17.05
CA THR A 184 10.72 4.66 -18.41
C THR A 184 9.42 4.15 -19.03
N ARG A 185 8.55 3.48 -18.26
CA ARG A 185 7.24 3.02 -18.76
C ARG A 185 6.34 4.20 -19.12
N ILE A 186 6.28 5.23 -18.27
CA ILE A 186 5.52 6.46 -18.56
C ILE A 186 6.03 7.11 -19.84
N ALA A 187 7.34 7.34 -19.97
CA ALA A 187 7.91 7.97 -21.16
C ALA A 187 7.60 7.20 -22.45
N LYS A 188 7.64 5.86 -22.40
CA LYS A 188 7.24 5.03 -23.55
C LYS A 188 5.76 5.12 -23.86
N ALA A 189 4.90 5.13 -22.84
CA ALA A 189 3.46 5.26 -23.03
C ALA A 189 3.10 6.63 -23.62
N THR A 190 3.74 7.71 -23.16
CA THR A 190 3.55 9.06 -23.71
C THR A 190 4.00 9.14 -25.16
N ALA A 191 5.19 8.63 -25.51
CA ALA A 191 5.67 8.64 -26.88
C ALA A 191 4.76 7.85 -27.84
N ALA A 192 4.27 6.68 -27.42
CA ALA A 192 3.32 5.90 -28.21
C ALA A 192 1.99 6.64 -28.42
N LEU A 193 1.53 7.39 -27.41
CA LEU A 193 0.31 8.20 -27.52
C LEU A 193 0.49 9.36 -28.51
N GLU A 194 1.66 10.02 -28.48
CA GLU A 194 2.01 11.10 -29.41
C GLU A 194 2.05 10.59 -30.87
N GLU A 195 2.66 9.43 -31.11
CA GLU A 195 2.69 8.79 -32.45
C GLU A 195 1.28 8.50 -32.98
N LEU A 196 0.39 7.93 -32.16
CA LEU A 196 -1.01 7.67 -32.52
C LEU A 196 -1.79 8.95 -32.88
N THR A 197 -1.57 10.04 -32.13
CA THR A 197 -2.26 11.31 -32.40
C THR A 197 -1.79 11.97 -33.69
N LEU A 198 -0.52 11.80 -34.07
CA LEU A 198 0.02 12.34 -35.32
C LEU A 198 -0.50 11.57 -36.54
N ASP A 199 -0.68 10.25 -36.42
CA ASP A 199 -1.26 9.43 -37.49
C ASP A 199 -2.75 9.75 -37.72
N GLU A 200 -3.54 9.94 -36.67
CA GLU A 200 -4.97 10.31 -36.77
C GLU A 200 -5.21 11.70 -37.41
N ASP A 201 -4.29 12.64 -37.19
CA ASP A 201 -4.35 13.97 -37.83
C ASP A 201 -3.90 13.92 -39.29
N SER A 202 -3.05 12.94 -39.66
CA SER A 202 -2.59 12.74 -41.04
C SER A 202 -3.63 12.04 -41.93
N GLU A 203 -4.51 11.20 -41.37
CA GLU A 203 -5.61 10.55 -42.09
C GLU A 203 -6.84 11.45 -42.33
N LYS A 204 -6.90 12.63 -41.68
CA LYS A 204 -8.01 13.60 -41.82
C LYS A 204 -7.74 14.72 -42.84
N LEU A 205 -6.61 14.67 -43.56
CA LEU A 205 -6.19 15.62 -44.61
C LEU A 205 -6.26 14.98 -46.01
#